data_AF-A0A2N0QRP6-F1
#
_entry.id   AF-A0A2N0QRP6-F1
#
_cell.length_a   1.000
_cell.length_b   1.000
_cell.length_c   1.000
_cell.angle_alpha   90.00
_cell.angle_beta   90.00
_cell.angle_gamma   90.00
#
_symmetry.space_group_name_H-M   'P 1'
#
loop_
_entity.id
_entity.type
_entity.pdbx_description
1 polymer ?
#
loop_
_entity_poly.entity_id
_entity_poly.type
_entity_poly.pdbx_seq_one_letter_code
_entity_poly.pdbx_strand_id
1 'polypeptide(L)'
;ILIGTDKSFTFDYVFPSDTEQEEIFHDCASPLIDKLMEGYNVTILAYGQTGSGKTYSMGTALYGSDIPPEYQGIIPRAISKLFADLNERKEKNPSYEFEVYVSFLELYNEDFIDLLNKKGKSDLMIREDANSQIYWAGVKEVQVSDSDELLGQLQKGSLCRTVASTDMNMVSSRS
;
A
#
# COMPACT_ATOMS: atom_id res chain seq x y z
N ILE A 1 -11.34 -21.50 -12.60
CA ILE A 1 -12.60 -20.75 -12.85
C ILE A 1 -13.16 -21.14 -14.20
N LEU A 2 -14.43 -21.55 -14.27
CA LEU A 2 -15.14 -21.80 -15.53
C LEU A 2 -16.10 -20.63 -15.78
N ILE A 3 -16.01 -20.01 -16.96
CA ILE A 3 -16.93 -18.96 -17.40
C ILE A 3 -17.68 -19.48 -18.63
N GLY A 4 -18.98 -19.71 -18.50
CA GLY A 4 -19.78 -20.35 -19.55
C GLY A 4 -19.49 -21.85 -19.67
N THR A 5 -19.61 -22.41 -20.86
CA THR A 5 -19.45 -23.85 -21.12
C THR A 5 -18.07 -24.24 -21.63
N ASP A 6 -17.22 -23.29 -22.02
CA ASP A 6 -15.99 -23.57 -22.77
C ASP A 6 -14.74 -22.77 -22.34
N LYS A 7 -14.84 -21.80 -21.42
CA LYS A 7 -13.68 -21.01 -20.97
C LYS A 7 -13.24 -21.39 -19.57
N SER A 8 -12.05 -21.98 -19.47
CA SER A 8 -11.39 -22.30 -18.21
C SER A 8 -10.18 -21.40 -17.97
N PHE A 9 -10.08 -20.85 -16.76
CA PHE A 9 -8.94 -20.07 -16.28
C PHE A 9 -8.35 -20.71 -15.03
N THR A 10 -7.02 -20.72 -14.95
CA THR A 10 -6.26 -21.23 -13.79
C THR A 10 -5.55 -20.08 -13.11
N PHE A 11 -5.54 -20.10 -11.80
CA PHE A 11 -4.88 -19.15 -10.92
C PHE A 11 -4.28 -19.95 -9.76
N ASP A 12 -3.27 -19.40 -9.11
CA ASP A 12 -2.72 -19.99 -7.88
C ASP A 12 -3.80 -20.06 -6.79
N TYR A 13 -4.62 -19.02 -6.68
CA TYR A 13 -5.74 -18.93 -5.74
C TYR A 13 -7.01 -18.37 -6.41
N VAL A 14 -8.17 -18.82 -5.92
CA VAL A 14 -9.48 -18.30 -6.29
C VAL A 14 -10.32 -18.21 -5.03
N PHE A 15 -10.65 -17.00 -4.60
CA PHE A 15 -11.42 -16.76 -3.38
C PHE A 15 -12.90 -16.47 -3.71
N PRO A 16 -13.86 -17.21 -3.13
CA PRO A 16 -15.28 -16.88 -3.23
C PRO A 16 -15.65 -15.62 -2.44
N SER A 17 -16.89 -15.14 -2.59
CA SER A 17 -17.34 -13.85 -2.03
C SER A 17 -17.50 -13.84 -0.50
N ASP A 18 -17.57 -15.02 0.12
CA ASP A 18 -17.65 -15.24 1.55
C ASP A 18 -16.27 -15.40 2.22
N THR A 19 -15.19 -15.38 1.45
CA THR A 19 -13.82 -15.36 2.00
C THR A 19 -13.58 -14.09 2.81
N GLU A 20 -13.05 -14.26 4.02
CA GLU A 20 -12.72 -13.16 4.92
C GLU A 20 -11.40 -12.47 4.51
N GLN A 21 -11.25 -11.19 4.87
CA GLN A 21 -10.02 -10.43 4.58
C GLN A 21 -8.77 -11.05 5.22
N GLU A 22 -8.93 -11.69 6.37
CA GLU A 22 -7.86 -12.36 7.07
C GLU A 22 -7.30 -13.54 6.28
N GLU A 23 -8.18 -14.36 5.70
CA GLU A 23 -7.80 -15.51 4.88
C GLU A 23 -7.05 -15.06 3.62
N ILE A 24 -7.56 -14.02 2.94
CA ILE A 24 -6.87 -13.44 1.77
C ILE A 24 -5.47 -12.94 2.15
N PHE A 25 -5.34 -12.24 3.27
CA PHE A 25 -4.04 -11.75 3.74
C PHE A 25 -3.09 -12.91 4.07
N HIS A 26 -3.56 -13.91 4.81
CA HIS A 26 -2.78 -15.06 5.22
C HIS A 26 -2.22 -15.83 4.01
N ASP A 27 -3.06 -16.10 3.02
CA ASP A 27 -2.68 -16.95 1.89
C ASP A 27 -1.84 -16.20 0.84
N CYS A 28 -2.11 -14.91 0.61
CA CYS A 28 -1.51 -14.16 -0.48
C CYS A 28 -0.41 -13.18 -0.07
N ALA A 29 -0.58 -12.47 1.06
CA ALA A 29 0.26 -11.33 1.41
C ALA A 29 1.26 -11.66 2.52
N SER A 30 0.87 -12.45 3.54
CA SER A 30 1.74 -12.82 4.66
C SER A 30 3.07 -13.46 4.22
N PRO A 31 3.08 -14.43 3.27
CA PRO A 31 4.33 -15.04 2.80
C PRO A 31 5.25 -14.04 2.09
N LEU A 32 4.69 -12.99 1.49
CA LEU A 32 5.47 -11.93 0.87
C LEU A 32 6.13 -11.04 1.92
N ILE A 33 5.47 -10.78 3.05
CA ILE A 33 6.10 -10.06 4.17
C ILE A 33 7.25 -10.88 4.74
N ASP A 34 7.13 -12.21 4.83
CA ASP A 34 8.25 -13.07 5.24
C ASP A 34 9.45 -12.92 4.28
N LYS A 35 9.20 -12.86 2.96
CA LYS A 35 10.24 -12.58 1.96
C LYS A 35 10.86 -11.19 2.07
N LEU A 36 10.06 -10.18 2.37
CA LEU A 36 10.58 -8.84 2.67
C LEU A 36 11.57 -8.89 3.85
N MET A 37 11.21 -9.63 4.90
CA MET A 37 12.05 -9.82 6.08
C MET A 37 13.33 -10.64 5.79
N GLU A 38 13.36 -11.45 4.73
CA GLU A 38 14.56 -12.13 4.22
C GLU A 38 15.46 -11.20 3.37
N GLY A 39 15.02 -9.97 3.08
CA GLY A 39 15.77 -8.98 2.29
C GLY A 39 15.40 -8.94 0.80
N TYR A 40 14.27 -9.52 0.40
CA TYR A 40 13.77 -9.46 -0.98
C TYR A 40 12.85 -8.25 -1.20
N ASN A 41 12.88 -7.69 -2.41
CA ASN A 41 11.90 -6.71 -2.85
C ASN A 41 10.57 -7.39 -3.17
N VAL A 42 9.46 -6.77 -2.72
CA VAL A 42 8.11 -7.32 -2.84
C VAL A 42 7.17 -6.23 -3.37
N THR A 43 6.28 -6.63 -4.28
CA THR A 43 5.25 -5.74 -4.85
C THR A 43 3.90 -6.46 -4.88
N ILE A 44 2.85 -5.80 -4.39
CA ILE A 44 1.47 -6.26 -4.47
C ILE A 44 0.67 -5.28 -5.34
N LEU A 45 -0.02 -5.80 -6.35
CA LEU A 45 -0.86 -5.01 -7.25
C LEU A 45 -2.31 -5.46 -7.16
N ALA A 46 -3.23 -4.51 -6.99
CA ALA A 46 -4.66 -4.76 -7.09
C ALA A 46 -5.19 -4.29 -8.44
N TYR A 47 -5.76 -5.21 -9.22
CA TYR A 47 -6.27 -4.95 -10.56
C TYR A 47 -7.74 -5.38 -10.69
N GLY A 48 -8.50 -4.65 -11.49
CA GLY A 48 -9.93 -4.90 -11.72
C GLY A 48 -10.71 -3.63 -12.08
N GLN A 49 -11.92 -3.79 -12.57
CA GLN A 49 -12.79 -2.67 -12.95
C GLN A 49 -13.26 -1.82 -11.74
N THR A 50 -13.81 -0.63 -11.98
CA THR A 50 -14.45 0.18 -10.92
C THR A 50 -15.56 -0.63 -10.23
N GLY A 51 -15.60 -0.57 -8.90
CA GLY A 51 -16.56 -1.34 -8.10
C GLY A 51 -16.19 -2.81 -7.87
N SER A 52 -15.05 -3.30 -8.38
CA SER A 52 -14.63 -4.71 -8.21
C SER A 52 -13.98 -5.04 -6.84
N GLY A 53 -14.00 -4.11 -5.88
CA GLY A 53 -13.45 -4.37 -4.54
C GLY A 53 -11.95 -4.06 -4.33
N LYS A 54 -11.21 -3.52 -5.32
CA LYS A 54 -9.75 -3.21 -5.16
C LYS A 54 -9.41 -2.44 -3.88
N THR A 55 -10.12 -1.34 -3.62
CA THR A 55 -9.90 -0.47 -2.45
C THR A 55 -10.23 -1.21 -1.15
N TYR A 56 -11.25 -2.07 -1.18
CA TYR A 56 -11.65 -2.91 -0.06
C TYR A 56 -10.57 -3.96 0.25
N SER A 57 -10.13 -4.73 -0.75
CA SER A 57 -9.08 -5.74 -0.59
C SER A 57 -7.75 -5.15 -0.13
N MET A 58 -7.32 -4.01 -0.69
CA MET A 58 -6.07 -3.38 -0.26
C MET A 58 -6.17 -2.67 1.10
N GLY A 59 -7.37 -2.22 1.51
CA GLY A 59 -7.54 -1.44 2.74
C GLY A 59 -7.05 0.01 2.63
N THR A 60 -7.16 0.64 1.46
CA THR A 60 -6.73 2.05 1.23
C THR A 60 -7.85 3.08 1.41
N ALA A 61 -9.00 2.69 1.97
CA ALA A 61 -10.14 3.57 2.20
C ALA A 61 -9.90 4.50 3.41
N LEU A 62 -10.61 5.62 3.45
CA LEU A 62 -10.45 6.75 4.41
C LEU A 62 -10.71 6.43 5.88
N TYR A 63 -10.89 5.17 6.25
CA TYR A 63 -11.43 4.77 7.54
C TYR A 63 -10.35 4.51 8.60
N GLY A 64 -9.06 4.60 8.24
CA GLY A 64 -7.97 4.57 9.21
C GLY A 64 -8.03 3.39 10.19
N SER A 65 -7.73 3.68 11.46
CA SER A 65 -7.73 2.75 12.59
C SER A 65 -9.14 2.42 13.10
N ASP A 66 -10.18 3.08 12.58
CA ASP A 66 -11.58 2.88 13.00
C ASP A 66 -12.27 1.74 12.23
N ILE A 67 -11.55 1.07 11.30
CA ILE A 67 -12.04 -0.12 10.62
C ILE A 67 -11.99 -1.31 11.59
N PRO A 68 -13.12 -1.99 11.83
CA PRO A 68 -13.13 -3.22 12.61
C PRO A 68 -12.12 -4.23 12.04
N PRO A 69 -11.37 -4.96 12.88
CA PRO A 69 -10.31 -5.86 12.44
C PRO A 69 -10.72 -6.79 11.28
N GLU A 70 -11.95 -7.31 11.30
CA GLU A 70 -12.50 -8.20 10.28
C GLU A 70 -12.58 -7.58 8.88
N TYR A 71 -12.65 -6.26 8.77
CA TYR A 71 -12.73 -5.53 7.48
C TYR A 71 -11.39 -4.91 7.07
N GLN A 72 -10.33 -5.05 7.87
CA GLN A 72 -9.00 -4.57 7.51
C GLN A 72 -8.44 -5.36 6.34
N GLY A 73 -8.09 -4.67 5.26
CA GLY A 73 -7.50 -5.28 4.07
C GLY A 73 -6.00 -5.57 4.19
N ILE A 74 -5.35 -5.77 3.05
CA ILE A 74 -3.95 -6.21 2.96
C ILE A 74 -2.96 -5.22 3.59
N ILE A 75 -3.06 -3.91 3.28
CA ILE A 75 -2.06 -2.93 3.73
C ILE A 75 -1.99 -2.81 5.27
N PRO A 76 -3.10 -2.56 6.00
CA PRO A 76 -3.02 -2.45 7.45
C PRO A 76 -2.49 -3.73 8.12
N ARG A 77 -2.91 -4.92 7.64
CA ARG A 77 -2.41 -6.20 8.14
C ARG A 77 -0.93 -6.41 7.84
N ALA A 78 -0.47 -6.01 6.66
CA ALA A 78 0.94 -6.06 6.27
C ALA A 78 1.81 -5.15 7.15
N ILE A 79 1.33 -3.94 7.46
CA ILE A 79 1.99 -3.00 8.37
C ILE A 79 2.12 -3.62 9.77
N SER A 80 1.02 -4.16 10.32
CA SER A 80 1.03 -4.79 11.64
C SER A 80 1.98 -5.99 11.69
N LYS A 81 1.95 -6.88 10.70
CA LYS A 81 2.88 -8.03 10.62
C LYS A 81 4.33 -7.58 10.51
N LEU A 82 4.63 -6.61 9.63
CA LEU A 82 6.00 -6.11 9.44
C LEU A 82 6.62 -5.66 10.77
N PHE A 83 5.90 -4.81 11.52
CA PHE A 83 6.41 -4.33 12.80
C PHE A 83 6.45 -5.42 13.88
N ALA A 84 5.51 -6.36 13.89
CA ALA A 84 5.56 -7.52 14.78
C ALA A 84 6.84 -8.34 14.53
N ASP A 85 7.15 -8.66 13.26
CA ASP A 85 8.33 -9.44 12.88
C ASP A 85 9.64 -8.69 13.18
N LEU A 86 9.69 -7.37 12.93
CA LEU A 86 10.85 -6.53 13.24
C LEU A 86 11.12 -6.46 14.76
N ASN A 87 10.07 -6.27 15.55
CA ASN A 87 10.18 -6.22 17.01
C ASN A 87 10.58 -7.58 17.58
N GLU A 88 10.02 -8.68 17.09
CA GLU A 88 10.42 -10.04 17.51
C GLU A 88 11.91 -10.30 17.24
N ARG A 89 12.44 -9.84 16.09
CA ARG A 89 13.87 -9.93 15.79
C ARG A 89 14.73 -9.11 16.74
N LYS A 90 14.29 -7.89 17.09
CA LYS A 90 14.97 -7.03 18.05
C LYS A 90 14.95 -7.60 19.47
N GLU A 91 13.85 -8.23 19.88
CA GLU A 91 13.75 -8.93 21.17
C GLU A 91 14.70 -10.14 21.23
N LYS A 92 14.78 -10.92 20.15
CA LYS A 92 15.69 -12.08 20.06
C LYS A 92 17.16 -11.68 19.95
N ASN A 93 17.44 -10.53 19.35
CA ASN A 93 18.78 -10.00 19.19
C ASN A 93 18.82 -8.50 19.53
N PRO A 94 19.20 -8.13 20.77
CA PRO A 94 19.25 -6.72 21.18
C PRO A 94 20.22 -5.84 20.40
N SER A 95 21.14 -6.41 19.60
CA SER A 95 22.01 -5.64 18.71
C SER A 95 21.41 -5.43 17.32
N TYR A 96 20.23 -5.99 17.04
CA TYR A 96 19.51 -5.78 15.79
C TYR A 96 18.82 -4.41 15.84
N GLU A 97 19.15 -3.57 14.87
CA GLU A 97 18.52 -2.26 14.67
C GLU A 97 17.89 -2.23 13.28
N PHE A 98 16.78 -1.50 13.18
CA PHE A 98 16.05 -1.32 11.94
C PHE A 98 15.51 0.10 11.86
N GLU A 99 15.34 0.59 10.65
CA GLU A 99 14.67 1.86 10.35
C GLU A 99 13.65 1.59 9.24
N VAL A 100 12.44 2.14 9.39
CA VAL A 100 11.38 2.02 8.38
C VAL A 100 11.08 3.40 7.83
N TYR A 101 11.14 3.52 6.51
CA TYR A 101 10.81 4.75 5.77
C TYR A 101 9.62 4.49 4.87
N VAL A 102 8.71 5.45 4.79
CA VAL A 102 7.53 5.38 3.92
C VAL A 102 7.44 6.60 3.01
N SER A 103 7.04 6.34 1.77
CA SER A 103 6.57 7.31 0.80
C SER A 103 5.19 6.90 0.30
N PHE A 104 4.34 7.87 -0.02
CA PHE A 104 3.02 7.60 -0.57
C PHE A 104 2.76 8.51 -1.77
N LEU A 105 2.71 7.90 -2.95
CA LEU A 105 2.58 8.59 -4.22
C LEU A 105 1.27 8.21 -4.91
N GLU A 106 0.70 9.16 -5.62
CA GLU A 106 -0.39 8.95 -6.57
C GLU A 106 0.10 9.31 -7.98
N LEU A 107 -0.19 8.44 -8.94
CA LEU A 107 -0.01 8.75 -10.36
C LEU A 107 -1.36 9.17 -10.93
N TYR A 108 -1.49 10.44 -11.30
CA TYR A 108 -2.72 10.99 -11.86
C TYR A 108 -2.40 11.78 -13.13
N ASN A 109 -3.01 11.38 -14.26
CA ASN A 109 -2.80 12.02 -15.55
C ASN A 109 -1.31 12.17 -15.93
N GLU A 110 -0.54 11.08 -15.79
CA GLU A 110 0.92 11.01 -16.02
C GLU A 110 1.79 11.89 -15.10
N ASP A 111 1.18 12.62 -14.15
CA ASP A 111 1.88 13.39 -13.14
C ASP A 111 1.94 12.61 -11.82
N PHE A 112 3.11 12.63 -11.16
CA PHE A 112 3.26 12.11 -9.81
C PHE A 112 2.87 13.17 -8.78
N ILE A 113 2.09 12.74 -7.78
CA ILE A 113 1.65 13.57 -6.66
C ILE A 113 2.14 12.90 -5.38
N ASP A 114 2.92 13.64 -4.58
CA ASP A 114 3.34 13.19 -3.26
C ASP A 114 2.23 13.45 -2.22
N LEU A 115 1.62 12.38 -1.72
CA LEU A 115 0.51 12.45 -0.77
C LEU A 115 0.96 12.76 0.67
N LEU A 116 2.26 12.69 0.98
CA LEU A 116 2.81 13.03 2.30
C LEU A 116 3.40 14.45 2.35
N ASN A 117 3.52 15.11 1.19
CA ASN A 117 3.99 16.48 1.05
C ASN A 117 2.83 17.46 0.77
N LYS A 118 2.55 18.33 1.75
CA LYS A 118 1.49 19.36 1.62
C LYS A 118 1.92 20.60 0.83
N LYS A 119 3.21 20.78 0.54
CA LYS A 119 3.71 21.91 -0.26
C LYS A 119 3.70 21.46 -1.73
N GLY A 120 2.99 22.19 -2.59
CA GLY A 120 2.63 21.81 -3.97
C GLY A 120 3.78 21.38 -4.87
N LYS A 121 3.43 20.85 -6.07
CA LYS A 121 4.28 20.16 -7.06
C LYS A 121 5.74 19.99 -6.61
N SER A 122 6.02 18.87 -5.96
CA SER A 122 7.39 18.37 -5.88
C SER A 122 7.87 18.06 -7.31
N ASP A 123 9.09 18.48 -7.65
CA ASP A 123 9.77 18.05 -8.88
C ASP A 123 10.15 16.57 -8.75
N LEU A 124 9.13 15.71 -8.75
CA LEU A 124 9.28 14.26 -8.66
C LEU A 124 9.88 13.76 -9.96
N MET A 125 11.07 13.18 -9.86
CA MET A 125 11.78 12.61 -11.01
C MET A 125 12.19 11.18 -10.71
N ILE A 126 11.93 10.30 -11.66
CA ILE A 126 12.55 8.97 -11.69
C ILE A 126 13.98 9.16 -12.19
N ARG A 127 14.96 8.70 -11.42
CA ARG A 127 16.38 8.76 -11.75
C ARG A 127 16.99 7.37 -11.68
N GLU A 128 18.14 7.22 -12.33
CA GLU A 128 18.95 6.02 -12.30
C GLU A 128 20.29 6.37 -11.64
N ASP A 129 20.71 5.57 -10.65
CA ASP A 129 22.00 5.76 -9.99
C ASP A 129 23.16 5.15 -10.80
N ALA A 130 24.40 5.27 -10.29
CA ALA A 130 25.58 4.73 -10.97
C ALA A 130 25.60 3.20 -11.10
N ASN A 131 24.72 2.49 -10.38
CA ASN A 131 24.57 1.04 -10.40
C ASN A 131 23.34 0.59 -11.21
N SER A 132 22.75 1.49 -12.01
CA SER A 132 21.50 1.25 -12.74
C SER A 132 20.28 0.95 -11.85
N GLN A 133 20.31 1.39 -10.59
CA GLN A 133 19.14 1.31 -9.71
C GLN A 133 18.26 2.53 -9.91
N ILE A 134 16.98 2.26 -10.18
CA ILE A 134 15.96 3.30 -10.32
C ILE A 134 15.56 3.80 -8.93
N TYR A 135 15.61 5.11 -8.72
CA TYR A 135 15.19 5.76 -7.49
C TYR A 135 14.38 7.03 -7.75
N TRP A 136 13.63 7.47 -6.74
CA TRP A 136 12.83 8.68 -6.82
C TRP A 136 13.58 9.88 -6.24
N ALA A 137 13.73 10.94 -7.03
CA ALA A 137 14.24 12.22 -6.57
C ALA A 137 13.09 13.16 -6.22
N GLY A 138 13.20 13.85 -5.08
CA GLY A 138 12.22 14.84 -4.63
C GLY A 138 10.99 14.26 -3.91
N VAL A 139 10.91 12.92 -3.78
CA VAL A 139 9.88 12.25 -2.98
C VAL A 139 10.18 12.45 -1.51
N LYS A 140 9.14 12.73 -0.72
CA LYS A 140 9.25 12.76 0.73
C LYS A 140 9.28 11.33 1.28
N GLU A 141 10.34 11.03 2.00
CA GLU A 141 10.45 9.86 2.86
C GLU A 141 10.19 10.29 4.31
N VAL A 142 9.30 9.57 4.98
CA VAL A 142 8.99 9.78 6.39
C VAL A 142 9.46 8.56 7.16
N GLN A 143 10.36 8.75 8.11
CA GLN A 143 10.73 7.70 9.05
C GLN A 143 9.55 7.45 10.00
N VAL A 144 9.26 6.17 10.23
CA VAL A 144 8.22 5.70 11.15
C VAL A 144 8.83 4.65 12.08
N SER A 145 8.40 4.67 13.34
CA SER A 145 9.00 3.86 14.41
C SER A 145 8.12 2.66 14.79
N ASP A 146 6.83 2.72 14.48
CA ASP A 146 5.86 1.67 14.79
C ASP A 146 4.71 1.60 13.76
N SER A 147 3.84 0.61 13.94
CA SER A 147 2.69 0.38 13.07
C SER A 147 1.69 1.54 13.08
N ASP A 148 1.52 2.20 14.22
CA ASP A 148 0.52 3.26 14.39
C ASP A 148 0.96 4.53 13.67
N GLU A 149 2.25 4.88 13.73
CA GLU A 149 2.83 5.97 12.95
C GLU A 149 2.69 5.74 11.44
N LEU A 150 2.95 4.50 10.98
CA LEU A 150 2.83 4.15 9.55
C LEU A 150 1.36 4.18 9.08
N LEU A 151 0.45 3.62 9.87
CA LEU A 151 -1.00 3.73 9.63
C LEU A 151 -1.46 5.19 9.63
N GLY A 152 -0.90 6.03 10.51
CA GLY A 152 -1.15 7.47 10.54
C GLY A 152 -0.70 8.19 9.26
N GLN A 153 0.45 7.82 8.68
CA GLN A 153 0.86 8.36 7.37
C GLN A 153 -0.08 7.89 6.25
N LEU A 154 -0.52 6.63 6.27
CA LEU A 154 -1.49 6.11 5.31
C LEU A 154 -2.81 6.87 5.36
N GLN A 155 -3.34 7.13 6.56
CA GLN A 155 -4.55 7.94 6.77
C GLN A 155 -4.37 9.37 6.24
N LYS A 156 -3.27 10.01 6.61
CA LYS A 156 -2.93 11.37 6.18
C LYS A 156 -2.85 11.49 4.66
N GLY A 157 -2.13 10.57 4.00
CA GLY A 157 -2.02 10.55 2.55
C GLY A 157 -3.36 10.27 1.86
N SER A 158 -4.18 9.39 2.43
CA SER A 158 -5.53 9.10 1.93
C SER A 158 -6.44 10.33 1.99
N LEU A 159 -6.38 11.11 3.08
CA LEU A 159 -7.12 12.38 3.20
C LEU A 159 -6.65 13.40 2.16
N CYS A 160 -5.33 13.53 1.94
CA CYS A 160 -4.78 14.41 0.91
C CYS A 160 -5.29 14.06 -0.49
N ARG A 161 -5.34 12.76 -0.84
CA ARG A 161 -5.88 12.27 -2.12
C ARG A 161 -7.35 12.68 -2.33
N THR A 162 -8.19 12.52 -1.31
CA THR A 162 -9.62 12.85 -1.39
C THR A 162 -9.86 14.35 -1.56
N VAL A 163 -9.12 15.20 -0.83
CA VAL A 163 -9.21 16.66 -0.96
C VAL A 163 -8.76 17.09 -2.36
N ALA A 164 -7.61 16.58 -2.84
CA ALA A 164 -7.10 16.88 -4.16
C ALA A 164 -8.07 16.48 -5.28
N SER A 165 -8.69 15.30 -5.16
CA SER A 165 -9.72 14.84 -6.11
C SER A 165 -10.94 15.76 -6.14
N THR A 166 -11.36 16.29 -4.98
CA THR A 166 -12.51 17.18 -4.87
C THR A 166 -12.20 18.58 -5.41
N ASP A 167 -11.04 19.14 -5.06
CA ASP A 167 -10.59 20.45 -5.55
C ASP A 167 -10.37 20.42 -7.08
N MET A 168 -9.80 19.34 -7.61
CA MET A 168 -9.56 19.19 -9.05
C MET A 168 -10.88 19.04 -9.83
N ASN A 169 -11.87 18.32 -9.28
CA ASN A 169 -13.21 18.24 -9.85
C ASN A 169 -13.97 19.58 -9.79
N MET A 170 -13.74 20.40 -8.76
CA MET A 170 -14.32 21.75 -8.70
C MET A 170 -13.72 22.67 -9.77
N VAL A 171 -12.41 22.56 -10.05
CA VAL A 171 -11.74 23.37 -11.09
C VAL A 171 -12.11 22.89 -12.51
N SER A 172 -12.33 21.59 -12.73
CA SER A 172 -12.71 21.04 -14.04
C SER A 172 -14.17 21.28 -14.43
N SER A 173 -15.01 21.78 -13.52
CA SER A 173 -16.42 22.12 -13.82
C SER A 173 -16.59 23.44 -14.59
N ARG A 174 -15.49 24.18 -14.85
CA ARG A 174 -15.49 25.47 -15.57
C ARG A 174 -14.56 25.49 -16.78
N SER A 175 -14.36 24.36 -17.46
CA SER A 175 -13.70 24.31 -18.78
C SER A 175 -14.52 23.48 -19.75
#